data_AF-A0A8T1WQB5-F1
#
_entry.id   AF-A0A8T1WQB5-F1
#
_cell.length_a   1.000
_cell.length_b   1.000
_cell.length_c   1.000
_cell.angle_alpha   90.00
_cell.angle_beta   90.00
_cell.angle_gamma   90.00
#
_symmetry.space_group_name_H-M   'P 1'
#
loop_
_entity.id
_entity.type
_entity.pdbx_description
1 polymer ?
#
loop_
_entity_poly.entity_id
_entity_poly.type
_entity_poly.pdbx_seq_one_letter_code
_entity_poly.pdbx_strand_id
1 'polypeptide(L)'
;MRLTWRFSFAVAAISVSLLLPGASATPLEYNPYTTSSSASSLSHSNPAFGGVAADTGASTITYEERSYAEDTASKVAVKTSTSTSTTFNNSAATNGSVLGLVHNRKLQQSNTDIQKIETFFGTSLERNLKKLASSAAFHVIPWPSSYWAMYLDGINYRWNPNEPSATEKYANAFGLDANTLMTSVSQDTGILSMASTKTSCWSDWDCAGQNDGSTCARRDGEWQGYCIPSWYGICHAWAPAAILEPEPNCAIEHNGVTFHPMDIKALLSEVYDGANIGTIFTGARFNGPDSDAATDQYGRYTDASHRDLGPGFMHLALTNIIGRFNTSVVMDVKADAEVWNQPIYSYEVHTQTEMTPSEAASQYYGQSIYPFNSAAQRIMYTETSITWVLESYEDGGLVASGRAASYMNTQSYTYLLELDNDYNILGGEWVGNSNSDHPDFLWFPQARPDLSTVTEVGISYQNVRTLLEKATSC
;
A
#
# COMPACT_ATOMS: atom_id res chain seq x y z
N MET A 1 -45.73 -75.67 0.09
CA MET A 1 -46.79 -74.64 -0.07
C MET A 1 -46.33 -73.39 0.69
N ARG A 2 -46.14 -72.26 -0.01
CA ARG A 2 -45.79 -70.91 0.49
C ARG A 2 -44.62 -70.78 1.49
N LEU A 3 -43.45 -70.45 0.93
CA LEU A 3 -42.35 -69.80 1.65
C LEU A 3 -42.55 -68.28 1.54
N THR A 4 -42.60 -67.53 2.65
CA THR A 4 -42.80 -66.07 2.65
C THR A 4 -41.49 -65.33 2.88
N TRP A 5 -41.00 -64.67 1.83
CA TRP A 5 -39.85 -63.75 1.94
C TRP A 5 -40.32 -62.39 2.49
N ARG A 6 -39.62 -61.86 3.49
CA ARG A 6 -39.74 -60.47 3.94
C ARG A 6 -38.58 -59.65 3.36
N PHE A 7 -38.88 -58.77 2.42
CA PHE A 7 -37.93 -57.72 2.03
C PHE A 7 -37.84 -56.68 3.15
N SER A 8 -36.63 -56.46 3.67
CA SER A 8 -36.31 -55.28 4.49
C SER A 8 -35.53 -54.32 3.62
N PHE A 9 -36.13 -53.17 3.29
CA PHE A 9 -35.40 -52.06 2.66
C PHE A 9 -34.56 -51.37 3.73
N ALA A 10 -33.25 -51.64 3.74
CA ALA A 10 -32.30 -50.80 4.46
C ALA A 10 -32.06 -49.53 3.63
N VAL A 11 -32.56 -48.39 4.10
CA VAL A 11 -32.18 -47.09 3.55
C VAL A 11 -30.75 -46.80 3.99
N ALA A 12 -29.79 -46.97 3.09
CA ALA A 12 -28.42 -46.55 3.31
C ALA A 12 -28.38 -45.02 3.30
N ALA A 13 -28.30 -44.41 4.49
CA ALA A 13 -28.00 -42.98 4.62
C ALA A 13 -26.54 -42.75 4.20
N ILE A 14 -26.35 -42.36 2.93
CA ILE A 14 -25.05 -41.89 2.44
C ILE A 14 -24.85 -40.49 3.00
N SER A 15 -24.26 -40.39 4.20
CA SER A 15 -23.72 -39.14 4.71
C SER A 15 -22.51 -38.75 3.88
N VAL A 16 -22.76 -37.94 2.84
CA VAL A 16 -21.71 -37.25 2.09
C VAL A 16 -21.04 -36.25 3.04
N SER A 17 -19.98 -36.73 3.70
CA SER A 17 -19.09 -35.87 4.47
C SER A 17 -18.29 -35.05 3.46
N LEU A 18 -18.74 -33.83 3.19
CA LEU A 18 -17.95 -32.86 2.45
C LEU A 18 -16.64 -32.65 3.23
N LEU A 19 -15.54 -33.11 2.65
CA LEU A 19 -14.20 -32.76 3.08
C LEU A 19 -14.01 -31.27 2.80
N LEU A 20 -14.19 -30.45 3.82
CA LEU A 20 -13.87 -29.02 3.76
C LEU A 20 -12.35 -28.89 3.55
N PRO A 21 -11.88 -28.09 2.57
CA PRO A 21 -10.47 -27.69 2.55
C PRO A 21 -10.18 -26.89 3.81
N GLY A 22 -9.02 -27.14 4.43
CA GLY A 22 -8.60 -26.42 5.63
C GLY A 22 -8.41 -24.94 5.32
N ALA A 23 -9.00 -24.07 6.15
CA ALA A 23 -8.65 -22.67 6.12
C ALA A 23 -7.31 -22.47 6.83
N SER A 24 -6.37 -21.81 6.17
CA SER A 24 -5.40 -21.00 6.89
C SER A 24 -6.04 -19.65 7.19
N ALA A 25 -5.87 -19.11 8.39
CA ALA A 25 -5.60 -17.67 8.44
C ALA A 25 -4.12 -17.41 8.51
N THR A 26 -3.83 -16.13 8.47
CA THR A 26 -2.51 -15.58 8.66
C THR A 26 -2.41 -14.96 10.07
N PRO A 27 -2.03 -15.77 11.09
CA PRO A 27 -1.24 -15.21 12.19
C PRO A 27 -0.14 -14.33 11.59
N LEU A 28 0.25 -13.23 12.24
CA LEU A 28 1.08 -12.16 11.66
C LEU A 28 2.25 -12.68 10.81
N GLU A 29 2.92 -13.75 11.26
CA GLU A 29 4.02 -14.48 10.62
C GLU A 29 3.72 -15.10 9.23
N TYR A 30 2.49 -15.01 8.76
CA TYR A 30 1.96 -15.55 7.51
C TYR A 30 1.30 -14.50 6.60
N ASN A 31 1.16 -13.24 7.04
CA ASN A 31 0.70 -12.17 6.15
C ASN A 31 1.63 -12.07 4.92
N PRO A 32 1.09 -11.83 3.72
CA PRO A 32 1.92 -11.66 2.53
C PRO A 32 2.80 -10.41 2.70
N TYR A 33 4.01 -10.44 2.16
CA TYR A 33 4.93 -9.31 2.26
C TYR A 33 5.80 -9.16 1.03
N THR A 34 6.11 -7.91 0.70
CA THR A 34 7.02 -7.58 -0.40
C THR A 34 8.46 -7.96 -0.06
N THR A 35 9.05 -8.82 -0.90
CA THR A 35 10.48 -9.20 -0.86
C THR A 35 11.35 -8.46 -1.87
N SER A 36 10.73 -7.83 -2.88
CA SER A 36 11.44 -7.16 -3.97
C SER A 36 12.41 -6.09 -3.46
N SER A 37 13.63 -6.08 -4.00
CA SER A 37 14.58 -4.98 -3.82
C SER A 37 14.08 -3.65 -4.40
N SER A 38 13.15 -3.67 -5.36
CA SER A 38 12.52 -2.44 -5.89
C SER A 38 11.67 -1.70 -4.84
N ALA A 39 11.23 -2.39 -3.79
CA ALA A 39 10.51 -1.79 -2.66
C ALA A 39 11.44 -1.19 -1.58
N SER A 40 12.76 -1.19 -1.80
CA SER A 40 13.76 -0.63 -0.88
C SER A 40 14.09 0.84 -1.14
N SER A 41 13.78 1.37 -2.32
CA SER A 41 13.90 2.79 -2.66
C SER A 41 12.70 3.28 -3.45
N LEU A 42 12.32 4.53 -3.25
CA LEU A 42 11.36 5.22 -4.10
C LEU A 42 11.92 5.32 -5.52
N SER A 43 11.14 4.85 -6.49
CA SER A 43 11.44 4.83 -7.94
C SER A 43 10.18 4.37 -8.70
N HIS A 44 10.16 4.51 -10.02
CA HIS A 44 9.03 4.01 -10.83
C HIS A 44 8.86 2.47 -10.81
N SER A 45 9.85 1.74 -10.30
CA SER A 45 9.78 0.27 -10.09
C SER A 45 9.28 -0.15 -8.70
N ASN A 46 9.07 0.81 -7.80
CA ASN A 46 8.57 0.56 -6.45
C ASN A 46 7.08 0.16 -6.53
N PRO A 47 6.59 -0.82 -5.73
CA PRO A 47 5.17 -1.17 -5.73
C PRO A 47 4.24 0.01 -5.41
N ALA A 48 4.74 1.02 -4.67
CA ALA A 48 4.02 2.26 -4.39
C ALA A 48 3.86 3.19 -5.60
N PHE A 49 4.50 2.95 -6.76
CA PHE A 49 4.45 3.90 -7.88
C PHE A 49 3.00 4.20 -8.33
N GLY A 50 2.65 5.49 -8.40
CA GLY A 50 1.34 6.04 -8.78
C GLY A 50 1.00 5.91 -10.27
N GLY A 51 1.28 4.75 -10.86
CA GLY A 51 1.04 4.43 -12.25
C GLY A 51 1.39 2.98 -12.55
N VAL A 52 1.50 2.66 -13.84
CA VAL A 52 2.06 1.39 -14.31
C VAL A 52 3.32 1.71 -15.12
N ALA A 53 4.49 1.37 -14.58
CA ALA A 53 5.73 1.64 -15.28
C ALA A 53 5.85 0.78 -16.54
N ALA A 54 6.46 1.36 -17.58
CA ALA A 54 6.95 0.59 -18.70
C ALA A 54 7.89 -0.52 -18.16
N ASP A 55 7.73 -1.73 -18.66
CA ASP A 55 8.50 -2.93 -18.30
C ASP A 55 8.27 -3.54 -16.89
N THR A 56 7.50 -2.92 -15.97
CA THR A 56 7.00 -3.62 -14.78
C THR A 56 5.79 -4.50 -15.12
N GLY A 57 6.04 -5.55 -15.92
CA GLY A 57 5.13 -6.68 -15.95
C GLY A 57 5.00 -7.27 -14.54
N ALA A 58 3.80 -7.68 -14.14
CA ALA A 58 3.47 -8.22 -12.81
C ALA A 58 4.39 -9.39 -12.35
N SER A 59 5.16 -9.97 -13.26
CA SER A 59 6.24 -10.93 -13.04
C SER A 59 7.49 -10.40 -12.31
N THR A 60 7.59 -9.12 -11.97
CA THR A 60 8.81 -8.53 -11.36
C THR A 60 8.70 -8.19 -9.88
N ILE A 61 7.50 -8.05 -9.31
CA ILE A 61 7.35 -7.84 -7.86
C ILE A 61 7.15 -9.20 -7.18
N THR A 62 8.15 -9.64 -6.42
CA THR A 62 8.09 -10.91 -5.68
C THR A 62 7.52 -10.74 -4.28
N TYR A 63 6.50 -11.52 -3.97
CA TYR A 63 5.97 -11.71 -2.62
C TYR A 63 6.34 -13.09 -2.10
N GLU A 64 6.58 -13.20 -0.79
CA GLU A 64 6.67 -14.50 -0.13
C GLU A 64 5.39 -14.79 0.65
N GLU A 65 4.63 -15.79 0.22
CA GLU A 65 3.62 -16.43 1.06
C GLU A 65 4.32 -17.46 1.95
N ARG A 66 3.99 -17.46 3.24
CA ARG A 66 4.27 -18.59 4.12
C ARG A 66 3.00 -19.40 4.31
N SER A 67 3.10 -20.73 4.26
CA SER A 67 1.98 -21.62 4.48
C SER A 67 1.93 -22.05 5.96
N TYR A 68 0.82 -21.81 6.66
CA TYR A 68 0.56 -22.49 7.94
C TYR A 68 0.24 -23.96 7.64
N ALA A 69 0.97 -24.88 8.26
CA ALA A 69 0.66 -26.30 8.14
C ALA A 69 -0.58 -26.62 8.99
N GLU A 70 -1.62 -27.20 8.38
CA GLU A 70 -2.78 -27.75 9.09
C GLU A 70 -2.31 -28.58 10.29
N ASP A 71 -2.92 -28.39 11.46
CA ASP A 71 -2.78 -29.37 12.55
C ASP A 71 -3.56 -30.63 12.15
N THR A 72 -2.85 -31.56 11.51
CA THR A 72 -3.42 -32.74 10.83
C THR A 72 -3.85 -33.84 11.80
N ALA A 73 -4.62 -33.49 12.81
CA ALA A 73 -5.29 -34.40 13.75
C ALA A 73 -6.43 -35.23 13.10
N SER A 74 -6.33 -35.56 11.80
CA SER A 74 -7.19 -36.50 11.05
C SER A 74 -6.62 -36.97 9.70
N LYS A 75 -5.28 -37.14 9.54
CA LYS A 75 -4.70 -37.73 8.30
C LYS A 75 -3.68 -38.85 8.58
N VAL A 76 -4.17 -40.08 8.83
CA VAL A 76 -3.34 -41.30 8.83
C VAL A 76 -3.37 -41.95 7.44
N ALA A 77 -2.20 -42.01 6.78
CA ALA A 77 -1.96 -42.60 5.46
C ALA A 77 -2.68 -41.88 4.28
N VAL A 78 -2.16 -41.81 3.05
CA VAL A 78 -1.12 -42.60 2.36
C VAL A 78 -0.14 -41.67 1.61
N LYS A 79 1.12 -42.09 1.47
CA LYS A 79 2.14 -41.38 0.65
C LYS A 79 1.78 -41.38 -0.85
N THR A 80 1.75 -40.19 -1.46
CA THR A 80 2.37 -39.94 -2.78
C THR A 80 2.66 -38.45 -2.92
N SER A 81 3.93 -38.10 -3.00
CA SER A 81 4.41 -36.72 -3.17
C SER A 81 4.64 -36.40 -4.65
N THR A 82 3.98 -35.36 -5.15
CA THR A 82 4.25 -34.81 -6.50
C THR A 82 4.59 -33.34 -6.35
N SER A 83 5.89 -33.04 -6.31
CA SER A 83 6.43 -31.69 -6.26
C SER A 83 6.76 -31.21 -7.67
N THR A 84 6.06 -30.19 -8.17
CA THR A 84 6.35 -29.58 -9.48
C THR A 84 7.29 -28.40 -9.30
N SER A 85 8.59 -28.66 -9.29
CA SER A 85 9.64 -27.63 -9.28
C SER A 85 10.50 -27.75 -10.54
N THR A 86 10.34 -26.81 -11.49
CA THR A 86 11.09 -26.81 -12.75
C THR A 86 12.37 -25.99 -12.66
N THR A 87 13.51 -26.64 -12.36
CA THR A 87 14.83 -26.22 -12.86
C THR A 87 15.80 -27.40 -12.90
N PHE A 88 16.50 -27.57 -14.02
CA PHE A 88 17.57 -28.56 -14.18
C PHE A 88 18.92 -27.99 -13.72
N ASN A 89 19.63 -28.69 -12.82
CA ASN A 89 20.92 -29.28 -13.16
C ASN A 89 21.47 -30.23 -12.07
N ASN A 90 22.23 -31.24 -12.50
CA ASN A 90 22.76 -32.31 -11.64
C ASN A 90 24.05 -31.91 -10.90
N SER A 91 24.20 -32.37 -9.65
CA SER A 91 25.41 -33.04 -9.12
C SER A 91 25.14 -33.68 -7.75
N ALA A 92 25.94 -34.69 -7.36
CA ALA A 92 25.48 -35.75 -6.45
C ALA A 92 26.05 -35.75 -5.01
N ALA A 93 25.16 -36.07 -4.07
CA ALA A 93 25.30 -36.97 -2.91
C ALA A 93 26.44 -36.82 -1.86
N THR A 94 26.10 -36.85 -0.57
CA THR A 94 26.16 -38.08 0.28
C THR A 94 25.50 -37.90 1.68
N ASN A 95 25.30 -39.01 2.41
CA ASN A 95 24.36 -39.15 3.54
C ASN A 95 24.95 -38.86 4.95
N GLY A 96 24.09 -38.56 5.95
CA GLY A 96 24.44 -38.55 7.38
C GLY A 96 23.23 -38.50 8.33
N SER A 97 23.23 -39.28 9.43
CA SER A 97 22.03 -39.60 10.22
C SER A 97 22.39 -39.89 11.71
N VAL A 98 21.50 -39.83 12.71
CA VAL A 98 20.05 -39.55 12.77
C VAL A 98 19.64 -39.11 14.21
N LEU A 99 18.35 -38.78 14.46
CA LEU A 99 17.69 -38.59 15.78
C LEU A 99 18.00 -37.30 16.58
N GLY A 100 16.93 -36.60 17.01
CA GLY A 100 17.02 -35.44 17.90
C GLY A 100 15.76 -34.57 18.00
N LEU A 101 14.58 -35.15 18.24
CA LEU A 101 13.33 -34.40 18.42
C LEU A 101 13.31 -33.67 19.78
N VAL A 102 13.94 -32.49 19.83
CA VAL A 102 13.79 -31.54 20.94
C VAL A 102 12.57 -30.66 20.67
N HIS A 103 11.64 -30.62 21.62
CA HIS A 103 10.55 -29.64 21.67
C HIS A 103 11.13 -28.24 21.92
N ASN A 104 11.59 -27.56 20.86
CA ASN A 104 11.89 -26.15 20.91
C ASN A 104 10.58 -25.36 20.90
N ARG A 105 10.33 -24.60 21.96
CA ARG A 105 9.23 -23.63 22.01
C ARG A 105 9.44 -22.62 20.88
N LYS A 106 8.52 -22.58 19.91
CA LYS A 106 8.39 -21.44 18.98
C LYS A 106 7.90 -20.23 19.76
N LEU A 107 8.81 -19.52 20.42
CA LEU A 107 8.54 -18.17 20.90
C LEU A 107 8.69 -17.21 19.72
N GLN A 108 7.57 -16.67 19.26
CA GLN A 108 7.44 -15.51 18.37
C GLN A 108 8.38 -15.52 17.15
N GLN A 109 7.98 -16.21 16.08
CA GLN A 109 8.62 -16.06 14.78
C GLN A 109 8.04 -14.82 14.08
N SER A 110 8.56 -13.63 14.42
CA SER A 110 8.11 -12.34 13.85
C SER A 110 8.02 -12.38 12.32
N ASN A 111 6.98 -11.79 11.75
CA ASN A 111 6.92 -11.54 10.32
C ASN A 111 8.00 -10.51 9.91
N THR A 112 8.36 -10.54 8.64
CA THR A 112 9.41 -9.70 8.04
C THR A 112 9.05 -8.22 8.04
N ASP A 113 7.77 -7.86 7.90
CA ASP A 113 7.36 -6.44 7.89
C ASP A 113 7.45 -5.79 9.27
N ILE A 114 7.08 -6.51 10.33
CA ILE A 114 7.37 -6.11 11.71
C ILE A 114 8.88 -6.03 11.89
N GLN A 115 9.68 -6.98 11.40
CA GLN A 115 11.15 -6.88 11.48
C GLN A 115 11.71 -5.65 10.76
N LYS A 116 11.19 -5.27 9.58
CA LYS A 116 11.59 -4.04 8.87
C LYS A 116 11.34 -2.81 9.75
N ILE A 117 10.14 -2.71 10.33
CA ILE A 117 9.74 -1.59 11.21
C ILE A 117 10.57 -1.58 12.51
N GLU A 118 10.69 -2.70 13.21
CA GLU A 118 11.45 -2.83 14.46
C GLU A 118 12.95 -2.54 14.26
N THR A 119 13.50 -2.93 13.11
CA THR A 119 14.90 -2.62 12.73
C THR A 119 15.09 -1.13 12.48
N PHE A 120 14.16 -0.48 11.77
CA PHE A 120 14.22 0.96 11.49
C PHE A 120 14.13 1.81 12.76
N PHE A 121 13.15 1.52 13.64
CA PHE A 121 12.99 2.27 14.90
C PHE A 121 13.93 1.80 16.03
N GLY A 122 14.70 0.72 15.82
CA GLY A 122 15.63 0.18 16.82
C GLY A 122 14.95 -0.38 18.08
N THR A 123 13.65 -0.68 18.03
CA THR A 123 12.86 -1.16 19.16
C THR A 123 11.73 -2.06 18.70
N SER A 124 11.35 -3.03 19.53
CA SER A 124 10.18 -3.88 19.27
C SER A 124 8.86 -3.09 19.28
N LEU A 125 7.92 -3.55 18.46
CA LEU A 125 6.54 -3.06 18.49
C LEU A 125 5.86 -3.52 19.78
N GLU A 126 5.04 -2.64 20.35
CA GLU A 126 4.10 -3.05 21.38
C GLU A 126 2.97 -3.82 20.69
N ARG A 127 2.67 -5.00 21.22
CA ARG A 127 1.65 -5.91 20.65
C ARG A 127 0.46 -6.10 21.58
N ASN A 128 0.58 -5.67 22.82
CA ASN A 128 -0.48 -5.80 23.81
C ASN A 128 -1.55 -4.73 23.56
N LEU A 129 -2.75 -5.16 23.15
CA LEU A 129 -3.85 -4.26 22.79
C LEU A 129 -4.17 -3.24 23.90
N LYS A 130 -4.03 -3.65 25.18
CA LYS A 130 -4.32 -2.80 26.34
C LYS A 130 -3.28 -1.72 26.63
N LYS A 131 -2.17 -1.69 25.89
CA LYS A 131 -1.12 -0.67 26.00
C LYS A 131 -1.00 0.20 24.75
N LEU A 132 -1.70 -0.15 23.67
CA LEU A 132 -1.77 0.65 22.45
C LEU A 132 -2.76 1.81 22.67
N ALA A 133 -2.44 2.98 22.13
CA ALA A 133 -3.34 4.12 22.19
C ALA A 133 -4.55 3.87 21.27
N SER A 134 -5.77 4.11 21.77
CA SER A 134 -7.00 3.98 20.98
C SER A 134 -7.14 5.05 19.89
N SER A 135 -6.39 6.15 19.98
CA SER A 135 -6.33 7.16 18.94
C SER A 135 -4.98 7.88 18.96
N ALA A 136 -4.53 8.30 17.79
CA ALA A 136 -3.40 9.21 17.65
C ALA A 136 -3.50 9.98 16.33
N ALA A 137 -2.96 11.20 16.34
CA ALA A 137 -2.74 12.01 15.16
C ALA A 137 -1.25 12.36 15.06
N PHE A 138 -0.74 12.43 13.84
CA PHE A 138 0.58 12.99 13.58
C PHE A 138 0.60 14.47 14.02
N HIS A 139 1.73 14.93 14.55
CA HIS A 139 1.83 16.23 15.23
C HIS A 139 1.54 17.46 14.33
N VAL A 140 1.46 17.26 13.02
CA VAL A 140 1.07 18.24 12.00
C VAL A 140 0.23 17.53 10.93
N ILE A 141 -0.73 18.21 10.33
CA ILE A 141 -1.47 17.67 9.17
C ILE A 141 -0.49 17.68 7.97
N PRO A 142 -0.25 16.56 7.26
CA PRO A 142 0.50 16.56 6.01
C PRO A 142 -0.13 17.55 5.02
N TRP A 143 0.66 18.32 4.26
CA TRP A 143 0.06 19.38 3.45
C TRP A 143 -0.66 18.86 2.18
N PRO A 144 -1.90 19.31 1.88
CA PRO A 144 -2.57 19.01 0.63
C PRO A 144 -1.81 19.59 -0.57
N SER A 145 -1.78 18.85 -1.68
CA SER A 145 -1.20 19.26 -2.97
C SER A 145 -1.78 18.38 -4.09
N SER A 146 -1.27 18.49 -5.31
CA SER A 146 -1.63 17.58 -6.39
C SER A 146 -0.74 16.33 -6.41
N TYR A 147 -1.28 15.24 -6.96
CA TYR A 147 -0.51 14.09 -7.46
C TYR A 147 0.24 14.40 -8.78
N TRP A 148 0.10 15.61 -9.33
CA TRP A 148 0.76 16.10 -10.55
C TRP A 148 0.60 15.13 -11.73
N ALA A 149 -0.65 14.98 -12.16
CA ALA A 149 -1.06 13.98 -13.14
C ALA A 149 -0.21 13.98 -14.42
N MET A 150 0.25 12.80 -14.85
CA MET A 150 1.07 12.65 -16.07
C MET A 150 0.32 13.15 -17.31
N TYR A 151 -1.01 12.97 -17.36
CA TYR A 151 -1.85 13.41 -18.48
C TYR A 151 -1.92 14.96 -18.62
N LEU A 152 -1.56 15.71 -17.57
CA LEU A 152 -1.44 17.17 -17.55
C LEU A 152 0.00 17.67 -17.76
N ASP A 153 0.93 16.77 -18.12
CA ASP A 153 2.37 17.01 -18.25
C ASP A 153 3.12 17.24 -16.92
N GLY A 154 2.64 16.61 -15.83
CA GLY A 154 3.31 16.64 -14.52
C GLY A 154 3.38 18.06 -13.94
N ILE A 155 4.54 18.45 -13.40
CA ILE A 155 4.74 19.81 -12.86
C ILE A 155 4.87 20.90 -13.94
N ASN A 156 4.84 20.55 -15.23
CA ASN A 156 4.65 21.54 -16.31
C ASN A 156 3.22 22.10 -16.35
N TYR A 157 2.26 21.48 -15.66
CA TYR A 157 0.89 21.95 -15.59
C TYR A 157 0.79 23.38 -15.04
N ARG A 158 0.15 24.29 -15.78
CA ARG A 158 -0.14 25.66 -15.34
C ARG A 158 -1.37 25.68 -14.42
N TRP A 159 -1.16 25.26 -13.17
CA TRP A 159 -2.19 25.26 -12.11
C TRP A 159 -2.85 26.64 -11.91
N ASN A 160 -2.07 27.72 -12.09
CA ASN A 160 -2.61 29.06 -12.31
C ASN A 160 -2.51 29.39 -13.81
N PRO A 161 -3.64 29.53 -14.53
CA PRO A 161 -3.63 29.72 -15.98
C PRO A 161 -3.08 31.08 -16.45
N ASN A 162 -2.84 32.02 -15.53
CA ASN A 162 -2.27 33.33 -15.83
C ASN A 162 -0.75 33.41 -15.60
N GLU A 163 -0.12 32.31 -15.19
CA GLU A 163 1.30 32.28 -14.80
C GLU A 163 2.07 31.14 -15.47
N PRO A 164 3.41 31.26 -15.58
CA PRO A 164 4.30 30.15 -15.91
C PRO A 164 4.14 28.96 -14.96
N SER A 165 4.43 27.74 -15.44
CA SER A 165 4.40 26.53 -14.62
C SER A 165 5.52 26.50 -13.58
N ALA A 166 5.46 25.59 -12.62
CA ALA A 166 6.50 25.44 -11.59
C ALA A 166 7.88 25.14 -12.23
N THR A 167 7.91 24.29 -13.26
CA THR A 167 9.12 24.01 -14.07
C THR A 167 9.64 25.25 -14.79
N GLU A 168 8.76 26.01 -15.43
CA GLU A 168 9.12 27.23 -16.18
C GLU A 168 9.67 28.30 -15.22
N LYS A 169 9.06 28.45 -14.05
CA LYS A 169 9.55 29.32 -12.95
C LYS A 169 10.93 28.89 -12.45
N TYR A 170 11.13 27.60 -12.16
CA TYR A 170 12.41 27.06 -11.70
C TYR A 170 13.52 27.29 -12.74
N ALA A 171 13.26 26.96 -14.02
CA ALA A 171 14.24 27.17 -15.08
C ALA A 171 14.68 28.64 -15.17
N ASN A 172 13.70 29.56 -15.22
CA ASN A 172 13.97 31.00 -15.30
C ASN A 172 14.74 31.53 -14.07
N ALA A 173 14.39 31.10 -12.86
CA ALA A 173 15.03 31.56 -11.62
C ALA A 173 16.48 31.07 -11.46
N PHE A 174 16.80 29.88 -11.99
CA PHE A 174 18.12 29.25 -11.87
C PHE A 174 18.95 29.30 -13.16
N GLY A 175 18.50 30.03 -14.18
CA GLY A 175 19.28 30.27 -15.42
C GLY A 175 19.37 29.07 -16.35
N LEU A 176 18.38 28.19 -16.33
CA LEU A 176 18.26 27.02 -17.21
C LEU A 176 17.37 27.36 -18.43
N ASP A 177 17.49 26.59 -19.51
CA ASP A 177 16.56 26.69 -20.63
C ASP A 177 15.22 26.04 -20.28
N ALA A 178 14.15 26.83 -20.25
CA ALA A 178 12.82 26.37 -19.83
C ALA A 178 12.25 25.28 -20.74
N ASN A 179 12.44 25.39 -22.06
CA ASN A 179 11.93 24.39 -23.01
C ASN A 179 12.62 23.02 -22.83
N THR A 180 13.93 23.04 -22.57
CA THR A 180 14.73 21.86 -22.27
C THR A 180 14.27 21.23 -20.97
N LEU A 181 14.20 22.00 -19.87
CA LEU A 181 13.78 21.45 -18.57
C LEU A 181 12.36 20.90 -18.60
N MET A 182 11.40 21.64 -19.18
CA MET A 182 10.03 21.17 -19.33
C MET A 182 9.95 19.91 -20.19
N THR A 183 10.81 19.76 -21.20
CA THR A 183 10.86 18.54 -22.02
C THR A 183 11.45 17.36 -21.25
N SER A 184 12.48 17.58 -20.43
CA SER A 184 13.03 16.55 -19.54
C SER A 184 12.00 16.08 -18.50
N VAL A 185 11.33 17.01 -17.80
CA VAL A 185 10.19 16.70 -16.90
C VAL A 185 9.10 15.92 -17.64
N SER A 186 8.73 16.34 -18.85
CA SER A 186 7.73 15.64 -19.65
C SER A 186 8.15 14.21 -20.01
N GLN A 187 9.44 13.95 -20.21
CA GLN A 187 10.01 12.64 -20.53
C GLN A 187 10.11 11.69 -19.31
N ASP A 188 10.13 12.25 -18.10
CA ASP A 188 10.26 11.51 -16.85
C ASP A 188 8.89 11.30 -16.18
N THR A 189 8.21 12.39 -15.82
CA THR A 189 6.97 12.40 -15.02
C THR A 189 5.74 12.92 -15.79
N GLY A 190 5.90 13.38 -17.03
CA GLY A 190 4.81 13.95 -17.85
C GLY A 190 4.40 13.11 -19.07
N ILE A 191 3.94 13.79 -20.12
CA ILE A 191 3.28 13.16 -21.28
C ILE A 191 4.24 12.37 -22.17
N LEU A 192 5.49 12.84 -22.32
CA LEU A 192 6.48 12.17 -23.18
C LEU A 192 7.04 10.87 -22.59
N SER A 193 6.95 10.66 -21.27
CA SER A 193 7.29 9.38 -20.62
C SER A 193 6.48 8.22 -21.21
N MET A 194 5.24 8.49 -21.63
CA MET A 194 4.30 7.53 -22.19
C MET A 194 4.39 7.37 -23.72
N ALA A 195 5.25 8.14 -24.40
CA ALA A 195 5.28 8.25 -25.85
C ALA A 195 5.65 6.94 -26.59
N SER A 196 6.33 6.03 -25.91
CA SER A 196 6.77 4.73 -26.44
C SER A 196 5.77 3.59 -26.18
N THR A 197 4.88 3.73 -25.21
CA THR A 197 4.00 2.66 -24.71
C THR A 197 2.51 2.91 -24.93
N LYS A 198 2.08 4.17 -25.00
CA LYS A 198 0.66 4.54 -25.15
C LYS A 198 0.30 4.88 -26.60
N THR A 199 -0.98 4.69 -26.93
CA THR A 199 -1.50 4.97 -28.28
C THR A 199 -1.55 6.48 -28.55
N SER A 200 -1.07 6.93 -29.70
CA SER A 200 -1.19 8.35 -30.09
C SER A 200 -2.64 8.77 -30.37
N CYS A 201 -2.97 10.01 -30.05
CA CYS A 201 -4.30 10.58 -30.19
C CYS A 201 -4.28 12.03 -30.69
N TRP A 202 -5.43 12.51 -31.13
CA TRP A 202 -5.71 13.92 -31.45
C TRP A 202 -6.91 14.46 -30.65
N SER A 203 -7.77 13.57 -30.15
CA SER A 203 -8.92 13.87 -29.29
C SER A 203 -9.25 12.68 -28.37
N ASP A 204 -10.06 12.90 -27.32
CA ASP A 204 -10.48 11.84 -26.40
C ASP A 204 -11.21 10.66 -27.09
N TRP A 205 -11.81 10.90 -28.26
CA TRP A 205 -12.44 9.84 -29.06
C TRP A 205 -11.46 8.74 -29.51
N ASP A 206 -10.19 9.08 -29.69
CA ASP A 206 -9.15 8.10 -30.03
C ASP A 206 -8.81 7.19 -28.84
N CYS A 207 -9.13 7.63 -27.62
CA CYS A 207 -8.85 6.92 -26.36
C CYS A 207 -10.05 6.13 -25.82
N ALA A 208 -11.25 6.36 -26.33
CA ALA A 208 -12.48 5.69 -25.88
C ALA A 208 -12.44 4.15 -25.97
N GLY A 209 -11.57 3.58 -26.81
CA GLY A 209 -11.39 2.13 -26.95
C GLY A 209 -10.47 1.48 -25.90
N GLN A 210 -9.76 2.25 -25.06
CA GLN A 210 -8.79 1.70 -24.10
C GLN A 210 -9.46 1.08 -22.87
N ASN A 211 -10.62 1.61 -22.46
CA ASN A 211 -11.40 1.18 -21.28
C ASN A 211 -10.64 1.25 -19.93
N ASP A 212 -9.61 2.09 -19.83
CA ASP A 212 -8.69 2.24 -18.68
C ASP A 212 -8.70 3.67 -18.08
N GLY A 213 -9.74 4.47 -18.36
CA GLY A 213 -9.80 5.87 -17.93
C GLY A 213 -8.87 6.83 -18.68
N SER A 214 -8.31 6.43 -19.82
CA SER A 214 -7.45 7.28 -20.65
C SER A 214 -8.16 8.48 -21.28
N THR A 215 -7.50 9.64 -21.21
CA THR A 215 -7.81 10.87 -21.96
C THR A 215 -6.69 11.19 -22.94
N CYS A 216 -6.96 11.99 -23.97
CA CYS A 216 -5.95 12.40 -24.93
C CYS A 216 -5.05 13.52 -24.38
N ALA A 217 -3.97 13.10 -23.70
CA ALA A 217 -2.99 13.98 -23.09
C ALA A 217 -2.08 14.63 -24.15
N ARG A 218 -2.08 15.97 -24.25
CA ARG A 218 -1.22 16.73 -25.15
C ARG A 218 -0.46 17.81 -24.38
N ARG A 219 0.81 18.04 -24.73
CA ARG A 219 1.58 19.17 -24.21
C ARG A 219 1.02 20.50 -24.72
N ASP A 220 1.29 21.59 -24.01
CA ASP A 220 0.90 22.93 -24.45
C ASP A 220 1.50 23.24 -25.84
N GLY A 221 0.68 23.83 -26.72
CA GLY A 221 1.03 24.06 -28.13
C GLY A 221 0.97 22.85 -29.07
N GLU A 222 0.91 21.61 -28.57
CA GLU A 222 0.94 20.40 -29.41
C GLU A 222 -0.44 19.92 -29.88
N TRP A 223 -0.48 19.41 -31.12
CA TRP A 223 -1.71 18.90 -31.76
C TRP A 223 -1.91 17.38 -31.62
N GLN A 224 -0.82 16.64 -31.42
CA GLN A 224 -0.81 15.21 -31.19
C GLN A 224 -0.47 14.94 -29.72
N GLY A 225 -1.09 13.91 -29.15
CA GLY A 225 -0.86 13.46 -27.79
C GLY A 225 -0.83 11.94 -27.69
N TYR A 226 -1.01 11.45 -26.47
CA TYR A 226 -1.11 10.03 -26.14
C TYR A 226 -2.30 9.76 -25.22
N CYS A 227 -2.91 8.58 -25.34
CA CYS A 227 -3.95 8.13 -24.43
C CYS A 227 -3.32 7.72 -23.09
N ILE A 228 -3.46 8.56 -22.06
CA ILE A 228 -2.87 8.37 -20.74
C ILE A 228 -3.99 8.24 -19.70
N PRO A 229 -4.03 7.18 -18.87
CA PRO A 229 -4.95 7.06 -17.74
C PRO A 229 -4.86 8.26 -16.82
N SER A 230 -6.01 8.85 -16.49
CA SER A 230 -6.04 10.10 -15.72
C SER A 230 -5.51 9.97 -14.29
N TRP A 231 -5.48 8.76 -13.71
CA TRP A 231 -4.93 8.50 -12.37
C TRP A 231 -3.40 8.47 -12.30
N TYR A 232 -2.69 8.32 -13.42
CA TYR A 232 -1.22 8.27 -13.40
C TYR A 232 -0.63 9.61 -12.91
N GLY A 233 0.30 9.54 -11.96
CA GLY A 233 1.06 10.68 -11.44
C GLY A 233 2.07 10.28 -10.37
N ILE A 234 2.50 11.28 -9.60
CA ILE A 234 3.54 11.17 -8.56
C ILE A 234 2.96 11.30 -7.14
N CYS A 235 1.81 10.69 -6.88
CA CYS A 235 1.21 10.63 -5.52
C CYS A 235 2.17 10.00 -4.49
N HIS A 236 2.94 8.99 -4.90
CA HIS A 236 4.00 8.35 -4.10
C HIS A 236 5.17 9.26 -3.75
N ALA A 237 5.33 10.38 -4.44
CA ALA A 237 6.36 11.39 -4.16
C ALA A 237 5.80 12.58 -3.38
N TRP A 238 4.56 13.01 -3.69
CA TRP A 238 3.85 14.01 -2.90
C TRP A 238 3.62 13.55 -1.45
N ALA A 239 3.09 12.35 -1.23
CA ALA A 239 2.75 11.86 0.11
C ALA A 239 3.93 11.87 1.12
N PRO A 240 5.13 11.35 0.81
CA PRO A 240 6.29 11.47 1.69
C PRO A 240 6.82 12.91 1.83
N ALA A 241 6.71 13.75 0.77
CA ALA A 241 7.07 15.16 0.87
C ALA A 241 6.13 15.90 1.84
N ALA A 242 4.82 15.61 1.79
CA ALA A 242 3.79 16.15 2.68
C ALA A 242 4.01 15.78 4.15
N ILE A 243 4.58 14.61 4.42
CA ILE A 243 4.92 14.13 5.77
C ILE A 243 6.24 14.74 6.27
N LEU A 244 7.27 14.78 5.42
CA LEU A 244 8.62 15.11 5.84
C LEU A 244 8.98 16.58 5.72
N GLU A 245 8.37 17.35 4.83
CA GLU A 245 8.69 18.76 4.60
C GLU A 245 7.68 19.68 5.30
N PRO A 246 8.14 20.82 5.87
CA PRO A 246 7.21 21.87 6.29
C PRO A 246 6.43 22.39 5.08
N GLU A 247 5.19 22.84 5.29
CA GLU A 247 4.40 23.44 4.21
C GLU A 247 4.91 24.85 3.88
N PRO A 248 5.11 25.21 2.58
CA PRO A 248 5.33 26.59 2.20
C PRO A 248 4.06 27.44 2.51
N ASN A 249 4.22 28.56 3.22
CA ASN A 249 3.10 29.37 3.72
C ASN A 249 2.74 30.55 2.82
N CYS A 250 3.72 31.20 2.19
CA CYS A 250 3.53 32.40 1.38
C CYS A 250 4.32 32.38 0.06
N ALA A 251 3.90 33.24 -0.88
CA ALA A 251 4.65 33.46 -2.11
C ALA A 251 5.95 34.23 -1.84
N ILE A 252 7.02 33.85 -2.53
CA ILE A 252 8.37 34.42 -2.36
C ILE A 252 8.98 34.80 -3.70
N GLU A 253 9.89 35.78 -3.69
CA GLU A 253 10.70 36.13 -4.85
C GLU A 253 12.09 35.45 -4.77
N HIS A 254 12.52 34.88 -5.89
CA HIS A 254 13.88 34.39 -6.09
C HIS A 254 14.34 34.75 -7.50
N ASN A 255 15.42 35.54 -7.61
CA ASN A 255 16.02 35.99 -8.87
C ASN A 255 15.02 36.62 -9.86
N GLY A 256 14.07 37.43 -9.37
CA GLY A 256 13.06 38.09 -10.20
C GLY A 256 11.87 37.20 -10.62
N VAL A 257 11.81 35.96 -10.13
CA VAL A 257 10.66 35.05 -10.32
C VAL A 257 9.91 34.91 -9.00
N THR A 258 8.58 35.04 -9.06
CA THR A 258 7.69 34.72 -7.93
C THR A 258 7.36 33.23 -7.94
N PHE A 259 7.58 32.57 -6.81
CA PHE A 259 7.10 31.22 -6.53
C PHE A 259 6.02 31.30 -5.47
N HIS A 260 4.83 30.82 -5.79
CA HIS A 260 3.77 30.59 -4.82
C HIS A 260 4.00 29.27 -4.07
N PRO A 261 3.36 29.06 -2.91
CA PRO A 261 3.39 27.79 -2.20
C PRO A 261 3.10 26.57 -3.08
N MET A 262 2.11 26.65 -3.98
CA MET A 262 1.79 25.54 -4.87
C MET A 262 2.89 25.22 -5.89
N ASP A 263 3.68 26.21 -6.34
CA ASP A 263 4.87 25.96 -7.18
C ASP A 263 5.96 25.21 -6.40
N ILE A 264 6.15 25.57 -5.12
CA ILE A 264 7.16 24.92 -4.26
C ILE A 264 6.72 23.50 -3.91
N LYS A 265 5.42 23.27 -3.64
CA LYS A 265 4.85 21.93 -3.48
C LYS A 265 5.08 21.06 -4.73
N ALA A 266 4.93 21.63 -5.93
CA ALA A 266 5.24 20.93 -7.19
C ALA A 266 6.69 20.48 -7.26
N LEU A 267 7.62 21.42 -7.05
CA LEU A 267 9.06 21.17 -7.13
C LEU A 267 9.54 20.19 -6.05
N LEU A 268 8.90 20.16 -4.87
CA LEU A 268 9.17 19.15 -3.84
C LEU A 268 8.70 17.76 -4.28
N SER A 269 7.49 17.62 -4.81
CA SER A 269 7.00 16.32 -5.32
C SER A 269 7.92 15.78 -6.42
N GLU A 270 8.31 16.61 -7.39
CA GLU A 270 9.21 16.21 -8.48
C GLU A 270 10.60 15.80 -7.97
N VAL A 271 11.14 16.50 -6.96
CA VAL A 271 12.40 16.11 -6.32
C VAL A 271 12.28 14.78 -5.58
N TYR A 272 11.15 14.52 -4.92
CA TYR A 272 10.93 13.27 -4.20
C TYR A 272 10.76 12.08 -5.15
N ASP A 273 10.22 12.27 -6.35
CA ASP A 273 10.12 11.22 -7.38
C ASP A 273 11.52 10.87 -7.93
N GLY A 274 12.27 11.88 -8.37
CA GLY A 274 13.62 11.72 -8.90
C GLY A 274 14.73 11.49 -7.86
N ALA A 275 14.38 11.21 -6.59
CA ALA A 275 15.34 10.97 -5.52
C ALA A 275 15.35 9.51 -5.06
N ASN A 276 16.55 8.95 -4.94
CA ASN A 276 16.78 7.60 -4.39
C ASN A 276 16.59 7.57 -2.86
N ILE A 277 15.34 7.75 -2.41
CA ILE A 277 14.95 7.74 -0.99
C ILE A 277 14.68 6.30 -0.55
N GLY A 278 15.41 5.83 0.47
CA GLY A 278 15.15 4.52 1.06
C GLY A 278 13.73 4.43 1.65
N THR A 279 13.01 3.33 1.40
CA THR A 279 11.64 3.12 1.86
C THR A 279 11.52 1.92 2.80
N ILE A 280 10.58 1.97 3.74
CA ILE A 280 10.14 0.83 4.54
C ILE A 280 8.76 0.42 4.04
N PHE A 281 8.72 -0.48 3.06
CA PHE A 281 7.48 -0.96 2.44
C PHE A 281 6.97 -2.25 3.12
N THR A 282 5.67 -2.29 3.44
CA THR A 282 5.01 -3.40 4.15
C THR A 282 3.62 -3.71 3.59
N GLY A 283 3.19 -4.96 3.71
CA GLY A 283 2.09 -5.52 2.93
C GLY A 283 2.56 -6.03 1.57
N ALA A 284 1.58 -6.39 0.74
CA ALA A 284 1.76 -6.84 -0.63
C ALA A 284 0.77 -6.08 -1.52
N ARG A 285 1.17 -5.75 -2.75
CA ARG A 285 0.28 -5.15 -3.77
C ARG A 285 -0.17 -6.25 -4.72
N PHE A 286 -1.46 -6.56 -4.75
CA PHE A 286 -2.05 -7.32 -5.85
C PHE A 286 -1.84 -6.56 -7.19
N ASN A 287 -1.52 -7.30 -8.26
CA ASN A 287 -1.35 -6.75 -9.61
C ASN A 287 -2.20 -7.51 -10.65
N GLY A 288 -3.17 -8.31 -10.18
CA GLY A 288 -4.13 -8.98 -11.04
C GLY A 288 -5.34 -8.08 -11.36
N PRO A 289 -6.28 -8.56 -12.18
CA PRO A 289 -7.50 -7.83 -12.46
C PRO A 289 -8.45 -7.87 -11.24
N ASP A 290 -9.15 -6.75 -11.00
CA ASP A 290 -10.17 -6.61 -9.94
C ASP A 290 -11.37 -7.56 -10.15
N SER A 291 -11.60 -7.98 -11.40
CA SER A 291 -12.68 -8.90 -11.80
C SER A 291 -12.29 -10.37 -11.70
N ASP A 292 -13.28 -11.23 -11.41
CA ASP A 292 -13.16 -12.70 -11.37
C ASP A 292 -12.23 -13.27 -10.29
N ALA A 293 -11.85 -12.46 -9.29
CA ALA A 293 -11.08 -12.90 -8.13
C ALA A 293 -11.85 -13.95 -7.31
N ALA A 294 -11.29 -15.16 -7.20
CA ALA A 294 -11.89 -16.25 -6.45
C ALA A 294 -11.77 -16.03 -4.93
N THR A 295 -12.86 -16.28 -4.20
CA THR A 295 -12.89 -16.24 -2.74
C THR A 295 -13.09 -17.64 -2.14
N ASP A 296 -12.61 -17.84 -0.92
CA ASP A 296 -12.91 -19.02 -0.11
C ASP A 296 -14.35 -18.99 0.44
N GLN A 297 -14.74 -20.03 1.17
CA GLN A 297 -16.07 -20.18 1.77
C GLN A 297 -16.40 -19.14 2.87
N TYR A 298 -15.44 -18.27 3.23
CA TYR A 298 -15.58 -17.19 4.20
C TYR A 298 -15.53 -15.81 3.54
N GLY A 299 -15.42 -15.75 2.22
CA GLY A 299 -15.37 -14.51 1.45
C GLY A 299 -13.99 -13.83 1.40
N ARG A 300 -12.91 -14.53 1.78
CA ARG A 300 -11.54 -14.02 1.64
C ARG A 300 -10.96 -14.43 0.30
N TYR A 301 -10.14 -13.60 -0.33
CA TYR A 301 -9.50 -13.96 -1.59
C TYR A 301 -8.59 -15.18 -1.45
N THR A 302 -8.66 -16.10 -2.43
CA THR A 302 -7.84 -17.31 -2.42
C THR A 302 -6.38 -17.03 -2.76
N ASP A 303 -6.14 -16.01 -3.60
CA ASP A 303 -4.80 -15.50 -3.85
C ASP A 303 -4.27 -14.84 -2.57
N ALA A 304 -3.06 -15.19 -2.17
CA ALA A 304 -2.44 -14.66 -0.96
C ALA A 304 -1.97 -13.22 -1.09
N SER A 305 -1.60 -12.79 -2.30
CA SER A 305 -1.23 -11.38 -2.54
C SER A 305 -2.45 -10.50 -2.38
N HIS A 306 -3.62 -10.90 -2.91
CA HIS A 306 -4.93 -10.24 -2.74
C HIS A 306 -5.56 -10.41 -1.33
N ARG A 307 -4.78 -10.85 -0.33
CA ARG A 307 -5.10 -10.68 1.10
C ARG A 307 -4.26 -9.57 1.75
N ASP A 308 -3.45 -8.91 0.92
CA ASP A 308 -2.73 -7.64 1.05
C ASP A 308 -2.32 -7.29 2.50
N LEU A 309 -2.83 -6.17 3.04
CA LEU A 309 -2.51 -5.71 4.38
C LEU A 309 -3.42 -6.35 5.45
N GLY A 310 -3.05 -7.53 5.96
CA GLY A 310 -3.81 -8.18 7.03
C GLY A 310 -4.04 -7.26 8.26
N PRO A 311 -5.27 -7.17 8.81
CA PRO A 311 -5.68 -6.08 9.70
C PRO A 311 -5.00 -6.08 11.06
N GLY A 312 -4.60 -7.26 11.56
CA GLY A 312 -3.78 -7.36 12.77
C GLY A 312 -2.42 -6.67 12.61
N PHE A 313 -1.85 -6.67 11.40
CA PHE A 313 -0.63 -5.93 11.10
C PHE A 313 -0.91 -4.43 10.91
N MET A 314 -1.96 -4.05 10.16
CA MET A 314 -2.36 -2.64 10.02
C MET A 314 -2.54 -1.97 11.38
N HIS A 315 -3.30 -2.60 12.29
CA HIS A 315 -3.54 -2.08 13.64
C HIS A 315 -2.23 -1.89 14.42
N LEU A 316 -1.33 -2.88 14.38
CA LEU A 316 -0.01 -2.78 15.02
C LEU A 316 0.85 -1.67 14.41
N ALA A 317 0.89 -1.56 13.08
CA ALA A 317 1.68 -0.56 12.38
C ALA A 317 1.22 0.87 12.75
N LEU A 318 -0.07 1.18 12.59
CA LEU A 318 -0.60 2.53 12.86
C LEU A 318 -0.46 2.93 14.35
N THR A 319 -0.85 2.03 15.26
CA THR A 319 -0.78 2.32 16.72
C THR A 319 0.64 2.47 17.24
N ASN A 320 1.63 1.84 16.60
CA ASN A 320 3.03 2.03 16.96
C ASN A 320 3.65 3.24 16.25
N ILE A 321 3.49 3.36 14.93
CA ILE A 321 4.18 4.37 14.12
C ILE A 321 3.63 5.77 14.44
N ILE A 322 2.31 5.95 14.39
CA ILE A 322 1.66 7.23 14.75
C ILE A 322 1.58 7.35 16.27
N GLY A 323 1.07 6.33 16.97
CA GLY A 323 0.77 6.41 18.40
C GLY A 323 1.94 6.32 19.38
N ARG A 324 3.09 5.73 19.01
CA ARG A 324 4.27 5.59 19.88
C ARG A 324 5.53 6.28 19.33
N PHE A 325 5.75 6.25 18.03
CA PHE A 325 6.93 6.83 17.39
C PHE A 325 6.70 8.26 16.86
N ASN A 326 5.45 8.75 16.89
CA ASN A 326 5.06 10.11 16.47
C ASN A 326 5.52 10.45 15.03
N THR A 327 5.40 9.48 14.11
CA THR A 327 5.61 9.68 12.68
C THR A 327 4.41 9.18 11.88
N SER A 328 4.26 9.70 10.66
CA SER A 328 3.20 9.30 9.73
C SER A 328 3.63 8.13 8.84
N VAL A 329 2.66 7.54 8.14
CA VAL A 329 2.84 6.57 7.05
C VAL A 329 2.14 7.08 5.79
N VAL A 330 2.58 6.58 4.64
CA VAL A 330 1.82 6.60 3.40
C VAL A 330 1.08 5.27 3.28
N MET A 331 -0.16 5.30 2.79
CA MET A 331 -0.99 4.12 2.63
C MET A 331 -1.67 4.17 1.27
N ASP A 332 -1.86 3.02 0.63
CA ASP A 332 -2.82 2.93 -0.46
C ASP A 332 -4.22 2.89 0.14
N VAL A 333 -5.10 3.80 -0.27
CA VAL A 333 -6.47 3.91 0.25
C VAL A 333 -7.51 3.37 -0.73
N LYS A 334 -7.04 2.73 -1.81
CA LYS A 334 -7.84 1.94 -2.73
C LYS A 334 -7.50 0.46 -2.61
N ALA A 335 -8.44 -0.35 -3.08
CA ALA A 335 -8.38 -1.80 -3.18
C ALA A 335 -8.73 -2.24 -4.62
N ASP A 336 -8.37 -1.38 -5.58
CA ASP A 336 -8.57 -1.55 -7.02
C ASP A 336 -7.23 -1.35 -7.74
N ALA A 337 -7.18 -1.61 -9.05
CA ALA A 337 -5.92 -1.57 -9.79
C ALA A 337 -5.20 -0.20 -9.84
N GLU A 338 -5.83 0.90 -9.38
CA GLU A 338 -5.23 2.23 -9.30
C GLU A 338 -4.52 2.45 -7.96
N VAL A 339 -3.22 2.78 -8.00
CA VAL A 339 -2.44 3.04 -6.78
C VAL A 339 -2.56 4.48 -6.31
N TRP A 340 -3.18 4.67 -5.15
CA TRP A 340 -3.50 5.98 -4.59
C TRP A 340 -2.86 6.19 -3.21
N ASN A 341 -1.58 6.57 -3.25
CA ASN A 341 -0.78 6.90 -2.07
C ASN A 341 -1.29 8.17 -1.38
N GLN A 342 -1.81 8.03 -0.16
CA GLN A 342 -2.23 9.16 0.66
C GLN A 342 -1.42 9.23 1.97
N PRO A 343 -1.00 10.43 2.42
CA PRO A 343 -0.33 10.59 3.70
C PRO A 343 -1.33 10.54 4.85
N ILE A 344 -1.10 9.62 5.81
CA ILE A 344 -2.04 9.35 6.90
C ILE A 344 -1.84 10.34 8.05
N TYR A 345 -2.89 11.08 8.38
CA TYR A 345 -2.88 12.03 9.48
C TYR A 345 -3.17 11.36 10.83
N SER A 346 -4.22 10.53 10.93
CA SER A 346 -4.66 9.98 12.21
C SER A 346 -5.40 8.66 12.11
N TYR A 347 -5.51 7.96 13.23
CA TYR A 347 -6.45 6.86 13.42
C TYR A 347 -7.25 7.05 14.73
N GLU A 348 -8.48 6.55 14.74
CA GLU A 348 -9.34 6.49 15.93
C GLU A 348 -10.08 5.14 16.00
N VAL A 349 -9.89 4.41 17.08
CA VAL A 349 -10.62 3.18 17.41
C VAL A 349 -11.91 3.56 18.12
N HIS A 350 -13.05 3.38 17.44
CA HIS A 350 -14.37 3.76 17.97
C HIS A 350 -15.00 2.63 18.80
N THR A 351 -14.92 1.39 18.31
CA THR A 351 -15.58 0.22 18.91
C THR A 351 -14.56 -0.88 19.15
N GLN A 352 -14.57 -1.46 20.36
CA GLN A 352 -13.87 -2.71 20.69
C GLN A 352 -14.79 -3.62 21.52
N THR A 353 -15.11 -4.79 20.98
CA THR A 353 -15.98 -5.79 21.60
C THR A 353 -15.26 -7.13 21.71
N GLU A 354 -14.97 -7.56 22.94
CA GLU A 354 -14.33 -8.85 23.19
C GLU A 354 -15.33 -10.00 22.97
N MET A 355 -14.88 -11.05 22.28
CA MET A 355 -15.64 -12.24 21.94
C MET A 355 -14.78 -13.49 22.18
N THR A 356 -15.42 -14.62 22.48
CA THR A 356 -14.75 -15.92 22.37
C THR A 356 -14.53 -16.29 20.88
N PRO A 357 -13.51 -17.10 20.56
CA PRO A 357 -13.33 -17.63 19.20
C PRO A 357 -14.59 -18.33 18.66
N SER A 358 -15.35 -19.04 19.50
CA SER A 358 -16.62 -19.69 19.13
C SER A 358 -17.74 -18.71 18.77
N GLU A 359 -17.86 -17.58 19.48
CA GLU A 359 -18.86 -16.55 19.16
C GLU A 359 -18.50 -15.86 17.84
N ALA A 360 -17.23 -15.51 17.63
CA ALA A 360 -16.75 -14.93 16.38
C ALA A 360 -16.94 -15.90 15.19
N ALA A 361 -16.59 -17.17 15.37
CA ALA A 361 -16.82 -18.23 14.39
C ALA A 361 -18.28 -18.33 13.96
N SER A 362 -19.19 -18.32 14.93
CA SER A 362 -20.63 -18.46 14.66
C SER A 362 -21.24 -17.19 14.06
N GLN A 363 -20.79 -16.02 14.48
CA GLN A 363 -21.36 -14.74 14.08
C GLN A 363 -20.93 -14.31 12.68
N TYR A 364 -19.65 -14.45 12.34
CA TYR A 364 -19.09 -13.92 11.10
C TYR A 364 -18.90 -14.98 10.00
N TYR A 365 -18.77 -16.27 10.38
CA TYR A 365 -18.35 -17.33 9.45
C TYR A 365 -19.28 -18.56 9.45
N GLY A 366 -20.33 -18.55 10.26
CA GLY A 366 -21.29 -19.66 10.38
C GLY A 366 -20.69 -20.97 10.90
N GLN A 367 -19.53 -20.91 11.58
CA GLN A 367 -18.80 -22.08 12.08
C GLN A 367 -18.95 -22.25 13.60
N SER A 368 -18.74 -23.48 14.09
CA SER A 368 -18.65 -23.77 15.53
C SER A 368 -17.24 -23.60 16.11
N ILE A 369 -16.23 -23.55 15.26
CA ILE A 369 -14.80 -23.41 15.60
C ILE A 369 -14.25 -22.28 14.73
N TYR A 370 -13.45 -21.40 15.32
CA TYR A 370 -12.78 -20.32 14.59
C TYR A 370 -11.78 -20.95 13.60
N PRO A 371 -11.98 -20.81 12.28
CA PRO A 371 -11.27 -21.62 11.29
C PRO A 371 -9.84 -21.11 11.01
N PHE A 372 -9.48 -19.99 11.61
CA PHE A 372 -8.41 -19.11 11.16
C PHE A 372 -7.12 -19.30 11.96
N ASN A 373 -7.09 -18.85 13.21
CA ASN A 373 -5.93 -18.98 14.06
C ASN A 373 -6.24 -19.83 15.30
N SER A 374 -5.78 -21.07 15.28
CA SER A 374 -5.94 -22.01 16.41
C SER A 374 -5.22 -21.58 17.71
N ALA A 375 -4.30 -20.62 17.65
CA ALA A 375 -3.67 -20.04 18.84
C ALA A 375 -4.52 -18.92 19.47
N ALA A 376 -5.48 -18.33 18.75
CA ALA A 376 -6.34 -17.27 19.27
C ALA A 376 -7.17 -17.77 20.47
N GLN A 377 -6.99 -17.12 21.61
CA GLN A 377 -7.72 -17.40 22.86
C GLN A 377 -8.88 -16.42 23.06
N ARG A 378 -8.76 -15.21 22.49
CA ARG A 378 -9.79 -14.17 22.47
C ARG A 378 -9.86 -13.59 21.06
N ILE A 379 -11.02 -13.07 20.70
CA ILE A 379 -11.22 -12.26 19.50
C ILE A 379 -11.68 -10.86 19.95
N MET A 380 -11.19 -9.80 19.31
CA MET A 380 -11.69 -8.45 19.54
C MET A 380 -12.24 -7.90 18.22
N TYR A 381 -13.57 -7.82 18.10
CA TYR A 381 -14.18 -7.03 17.04
C TYR A 381 -13.79 -5.57 17.23
N THR A 382 -13.23 -4.97 16.19
CA THR A 382 -12.66 -3.62 16.22
C THR A 382 -13.20 -2.83 15.03
N GLU A 383 -13.63 -1.59 15.30
CA GLU A 383 -13.95 -0.58 14.30
C GLU A 383 -12.93 0.56 14.45
N THR A 384 -12.29 0.96 13.35
CA THR A 384 -11.28 2.02 13.37
C THR A 384 -11.42 2.90 12.15
N SER A 385 -11.56 4.20 12.39
CA SER A 385 -11.43 5.19 11.34
C SER A 385 -9.98 5.57 11.13
N ILE A 386 -9.57 5.68 9.86
CA ILE A 386 -8.29 6.24 9.44
C ILE A 386 -8.58 7.51 8.65
N THR A 387 -7.82 8.56 8.93
CA THR A 387 -7.96 9.87 8.30
C THR A 387 -6.69 10.22 7.54
N TRP A 388 -6.84 10.62 6.28
CA TRP A 388 -5.76 11.01 5.39
C TRP A 388 -6.07 12.32 4.69
N VAL A 389 -5.05 12.89 4.06
CA VAL A 389 -5.13 14.14 3.31
C VAL A 389 -5.36 13.83 1.83
N LEU A 390 -6.20 14.62 1.18
CA LEU A 390 -6.58 14.50 -0.24
C LEU A 390 -5.85 15.53 -1.11
N GLU A 391 -5.98 15.35 -2.42
CA GLU A 391 -5.41 16.22 -3.42
C GLU A 391 -6.10 17.61 -3.47
N SER A 392 -5.31 18.64 -3.81
CA SER A 392 -5.77 20.02 -3.99
C SER A 392 -4.82 20.83 -4.87
N TYR A 393 -5.38 21.79 -5.60
CA TYR A 393 -4.64 22.90 -6.25
C TYR A 393 -4.85 24.25 -5.52
N GLU A 394 -5.38 24.24 -4.28
CA GLU A 394 -5.46 25.46 -3.47
C GLU A 394 -4.06 25.92 -3.04
N ASP A 395 -3.73 27.16 -3.39
CA ASP A 395 -2.47 27.79 -3.04
C ASP A 395 -2.48 28.41 -1.64
N GLY A 396 -1.29 28.57 -1.05
CA GLY A 396 -1.09 29.04 0.32
C GLY A 396 -0.69 27.95 1.32
N GLY A 397 -0.33 28.38 2.54
CA GLY A 397 -0.15 27.51 3.70
C GLY A 397 -1.49 27.03 4.25
N LEU A 398 -1.98 25.88 3.77
CA LEU A 398 -3.28 25.33 4.10
C LEU A 398 -3.33 24.80 5.54
N VAL A 399 -2.23 24.26 6.05
CA VAL A 399 -2.09 23.77 7.44
C VAL A 399 -2.08 24.96 8.39
N ALA A 400 -1.24 25.97 8.13
CA ALA A 400 -1.13 27.17 8.97
C ALA A 400 -2.43 28.00 9.01
N SER A 401 -3.18 28.04 7.91
CA SER A 401 -4.49 28.71 7.82
C SER A 401 -5.68 27.86 8.31
N GLY A 402 -5.46 26.57 8.63
CA GLY A 402 -6.51 25.61 8.98
C GLY A 402 -7.37 25.14 7.79
N ARG A 403 -7.09 25.58 6.56
CA ARG A 403 -7.76 25.14 5.32
C ARG A 403 -7.53 23.65 5.03
N ALA A 404 -6.41 23.08 5.44
CA ALA A 404 -6.06 21.67 5.22
C ALA A 404 -7.12 20.68 5.73
N ALA A 405 -7.87 21.04 6.78
CA ALA A 405 -8.99 20.25 7.30
C ALA A 405 -10.16 20.09 6.29
N SER A 406 -10.23 20.93 5.26
CA SER A 406 -11.20 20.79 4.15
C SER A 406 -10.76 19.75 3.11
N TYR A 407 -9.52 19.28 3.19
CA TYR A 407 -8.86 18.34 2.30
C TYR A 407 -8.48 17.06 3.05
N MET A 408 -9.33 16.62 3.98
CA MET A 408 -9.14 15.38 4.72
C MET A 408 -10.33 14.46 4.49
N ASN A 409 -10.05 13.19 4.19
CA ASN A 409 -11.05 12.13 4.13
C ASN A 409 -10.91 11.17 5.31
N THR A 410 -11.97 10.47 5.66
CA THR A 410 -11.96 9.45 6.72
C THR A 410 -12.79 8.25 6.29
N GLN A 411 -12.23 7.05 6.44
CA GLN A 411 -12.91 5.78 6.20
C GLN A 411 -12.80 4.89 7.44
N SER A 412 -13.88 4.19 7.76
CA SER A 412 -13.94 3.21 8.85
C SER A 412 -13.71 1.81 8.33
N TYR A 413 -12.77 1.09 8.94
CA TYR A 413 -12.53 -0.32 8.67
C TYR A 413 -12.97 -1.19 9.84
N THR A 414 -13.54 -2.35 9.53
CA THR A 414 -14.04 -3.33 10.52
C THR A 414 -13.31 -4.66 10.41
N TYR A 415 -12.78 -5.14 11.54
CA TYR A 415 -11.94 -6.33 11.58
C TYR A 415 -12.02 -7.04 12.94
N LEU A 416 -11.60 -8.29 12.96
CA LEU A 416 -11.39 -9.10 14.16
C LEU A 416 -9.89 -9.15 14.46
N LEU A 417 -9.47 -8.70 15.63
CA LEU A 417 -8.12 -8.96 16.13
C LEU A 417 -8.08 -10.31 16.85
N GLU A 418 -7.08 -11.12 16.50
CA GLU A 418 -6.82 -12.41 17.15
C GLU A 418 -5.84 -12.21 18.29
N LEU A 419 -6.22 -12.57 19.52
CA LEU A 419 -5.40 -12.29 20.72
C LEU A 419 -5.07 -13.58 21.50
N ASP A 420 -3.93 -13.57 22.19
CA ASP A 420 -3.64 -14.53 23.25
C ASP A 420 -4.38 -14.18 24.57
N ASN A 421 -4.16 -14.99 25.60
CA ASN A 421 -4.78 -14.78 26.92
C ASN A 421 -4.33 -13.48 27.60
N ASP A 422 -3.14 -12.97 27.26
CA ASP A 422 -2.50 -11.77 27.80
C ASP A 422 -2.84 -10.50 26.99
N TYR A 423 -3.68 -10.61 25.95
CA TYR A 423 -4.08 -9.54 25.02
C TYR A 423 -2.99 -9.10 24.02
N ASN A 424 -2.00 -9.94 23.73
CA ASN A 424 -1.08 -9.67 22.62
C ASN A 424 -1.74 -10.05 21.29
N ILE A 425 -1.65 -9.16 20.30
CA ILE A 425 -2.15 -9.37 18.94
C ILE A 425 -1.30 -10.45 18.24
N LEU A 426 -1.97 -11.50 17.77
CA LEU A 426 -1.42 -12.64 17.06
C LEU A 426 -1.67 -12.58 15.55
N GLY A 427 -2.69 -11.84 15.12
CA GLY A 427 -3.18 -11.78 13.75
C GLY A 427 -4.51 -11.03 13.70
N GLY A 428 -5.23 -11.16 12.59
CA GLY A 428 -6.57 -10.60 12.45
C GLY A 428 -7.18 -10.90 11.09
N GLU A 429 -8.51 -10.82 11.02
CA GLU A 429 -9.30 -11.08 9.83
C GLU A 429 -10.24 -9.89 9.55
N TRP A 430 -10.38 -9.50 8.29
CA TRP A 430 -11.33 -8.47 7.89
C TRP A 430 -12.77 -8.97 8.06
N VAL A 431 -13.72 -8.06 8.29
CA VAL A 431 -15.16 -8.36 8.29
C VAL A 431 -15.98 -7.23 7.66
N GLY A 432 -17.17 -7.56 7.15
CA GLY A 432 -18.10 -6.59 6.58
C GLY A 432 -17.61 -6.07 5.23
N ASN A 433 -17.80 -4.78 4.96
CA ASN A 433 -17.34 -4.15 3.71
C ASN A 433 -15.82 -4.21 3.58
N SER A 434 -15.09 -4.16 4.69
CA SER A 434 -13.62 -4.21 4.71
C SER A 434 -13.03 -5.55 4.25
N ASN A 435 -13.83 -6.55 3.86
CA ASN A 435 -13.33 -7.74 3.17
C ASN A 435 -12.82 -7.47 1.74
N SER A 436 -13.26 -6.37 1.13
CA SER A 436 -12.94 -5.99 -0.26
C SER A 436 -12.74 -4.47 -0.42
N ASP A 437 -12.59 -3.76 0.70
CA ASP A 437 -12.47 -2.30 0.79
C ASP A 437 -11.56 -2.01 2.00
N HIS A 438 -10.29 -2.37 1.81
CA HIS A 438 -9.22 -2.29 2.79
C HIS A 438 -7.93 -1.81 2.13
N PRO A 439 -6.98 -1.21 2.87
CA PRO A 439 -5.70 -0.80 2.29
C PRO A 439 -4.88 -1.98 1.77
N ASP A 440 -4.24 -1.85 0.61
CA ASP A 440 -3.36 -2.91 0.08
C ASP A 440 -1.99 -2.94 0.79
N PHE A 441 -1.43 -1.75 1.03
CA PHE A 441 -0.11 -1.62 1.64
C PHE A 441 0.06 -0.33 2.42
N LEU A 442 1.03 -0.33 3.33
CA LEU A 442 1.52 0.89 3.98
C LEU A 442 3.05 0.93 3.94
N TRP A 443 3.58 2.14 3.82
CA TRP A 443 5.01 2.36 3.75
C TRP A 443 5.39 3.74 4.31
N PHE A 444 6.67 3.96 4.54
CA PHE A 444 7.17 5.29 4.89
C PHE A 444 8.62 5.50 4.40
N PRO A 445 9.01 6.74 4.09
CA PRO A 445 10.39 7.08 3.76
C PRO A 445 11.29 6.98 4.99
N GLN A 446 12.53 6.51 4.81
CA GLN A 446 13.53 6.42 5.87
C GLN A 446 14.09 7.79 6.28
N ALA A 447 14.15 8.74 5.33
CA ALA A 447 14.65 10.09 5.52
C ALA A 447 14.15 11.02 4.40
N ARG A 448 14.47 12.32 4.49
CA ARG A 448 14.43 13.23 3.34
C ARG A 448 15.53 12.87 2.33
N PRO A 449 15.45 13.35 1.06
CA PRO A 449 16.58 13.29 0.14
C PRO A 449 17.85 13.91 0.74
N ASP A 450 19.03 13.49 0.26
CA ASP A 450 20.28 14.20 0.57
C ASP A 450 20.25 15.61 -0.06
N LEU A 451 20.70 16.64 0.67
CA LEU A 451 20.71 18.03 0.18
C LEU A 451 21.47 18.19 -1.15
N SER A 452 22.49 17.36 -1.41
CA SER A 452 23.24 17.37 -2.66
C SER A 452 22.52 16.73 -3.85
N THR A 453 21.34 16.12 -3.66
CA THR A 453 20.54 15.51 -4.72
C THR A 453 20.22 16.54 -5.82
N VAL A 454 20.48 16.12 -7.05
CA VAL A 454 19.96 16.70 -8.28
C VAL A 454 19.27 15.57 -9.02
N THR A 455 17.99 15.73 -9.36
CA THR A 455 17.21 14.72 -10.10
C THR A 455 17.77 14.53 -11.51
N GLU A 456 17.39 13.45 -12.19
CA GLU A 456 17.83 13.20 -13.58
C GLU A 456 17.36 14.30 -14.55
N VAL A 457 16.20 14.92 -14.27
CA VAL A 457 15.70 16.10 -15.00
C VAL A 457 16.44 17.41 -14.67
N GLY A 458 17.32 17.42 -13.66
CA GLY A 458 18.18 18.58 -13.33
C GLY A 458 17.65 19.53 -12.24
N ILE A 459 16.64 19.12 -11.47
CA ILE A 459 16.13 19.92 -10.34
C ILE A 459 16.96 19.59 -9.09
N SER A 460 17.53 20.62 -8.46
CA SER A 460 18.37 20.46 -7.27
C SER A 460 17.53 20.59 -6.00
N TYR A 461 17.60 19.60 -5.12
CA TYR A 461 16.91 19.64 -3.84
C TYR A 461 17.38 20.81 -2.97
N GLN A 462 18.67 21.13 -2.94
CA GLN A 462 19.20 22.33 -2.25
C GLN A 462 18.56 23.63 -2.75
N ASN A 463 18.31 23.76 -4.05
CA ASN A 463 17.64 24.93 -4.61
C ASN A 463 16.17 25.00 -4.17
N VAL A 464 15.43 23.89 -4.28
CA VAL A 464 14.02 23.82 -3.85
C VAL A 464 13.88 24.05 -2.35
N ARG A 465 14.78 23.49 -1.53
CA ARG A 465 14.89 23.76 -0.08
C ARG A 465 15.13 25.23 0.21
N THR A 466 15.94 25.93 -0.59
CA THR A 466 16.17 27.38 -0.45
C THR A 466 14.91 28.21 -0.75
N LEU A 467 14.06 27.76 -1.68
CA LEU A 467 12.74 28.38 -1.90
C LEU A 467 11.79 28.10 -0.73
N LEU A 468 11.74 26.85 -0.27
CA LEU A 468 10.90 26.42 0.84
C LEU A 468 11.24 27.13 2.15
N GLU A 469 12.53 27.30 2.48
CA GLU A 469 12.98 27.99 3.69
C GLU A 469 12.58 29.47 3.70
N LYS A 470 12.56 30.13 2.52
CA LYS A 470 11.98 31.47 2.39
C LYS A 470 10.46 31.44 2.61
N ALA A 471 9.75 30.53 1.94
CA ALA A 471 8.29 30.43 1.97
C ALA A 471 7.70 29.94 3.30
N THR A 472 8.53 29.37 4.19
CA THR A 472 8.16 28.95 5.55
C THR A 472 8.51 29.99 6.62
N SER A 473 9.32 31.00 6.29
CA SER A 473 9.82 32.02 7.23
C SER A 473 9.00 33.33 7.21
N CYS A 474 7.74 33.23 6.81
CA CYS A 474 6.72 34.28 6.81
C CYS A 474 5.53 33.87 7.69
#